data_AF-A0A2V8WGL6-F1
#
_entry.id   AF-A0A2V8WGL6-F1
#
_cell.length_a   1.000
_cell.length_b   1.000
_cell.length_c   1.000
_cell.angle_alpha   90.00
_cell.angle_beta   90.00
_cell.angle_gamma   90.00
#
_symmetry.space_group_name_H-M   'P 1'
#
loop_
_entity.id
_entity.type
_entity.pdbx_description
1 polymer ?
#
loop_
_entity_poly.entity_id
_entity_poly.type
_entity_poly.pdbx_seq_one_letter_code
_entity_poly.pdbx_strand_id
1 'polypeptide(L)'
;MKWTIDASNRAVTFAGEWGRPPTDIQLVQIGPNRRAVKVIDVGQGNGETTAVLQLLIPWNGTVNLSLERIVADDDKGLCDSSGGLPCYANRRTVTFVPKDKVEYYDLELKLSGTDLPVSDAAASRRVRKVNGLETLKFENGKYVQISRQGDLTYVDDAVAKREDLK
;
A
#
# COMPACT_ATOMS: atom_id res chain seq x y z
N MET A 1 -6.94 -37.02 24.17
CA MET A 1 -6.21 -35.77 24.47
C MET A 1 -5.23 -35.55 23.32
N LYS A 2 -5.42 -34.51 22.49
CA LYS A 2 -4.63 -34.29 21.27
C LYS A 2 -3.71 -33.10 21.52
N TRP A 3 -2.41 -33.35 21.64
CA TRP A 3 -1.40 -32.30 21.72
C TRP A 3 -1.19 -31.72 20.32
N THR A 4 -1.31 -30.40 20.18
CA THR A 4 -0.94 -29.66 18.96
C THR A 4 0.37 -28.95 19.22
N ILE A 5 1.38 -29.23 18.41
CA ILE A 5 2.63 -28.48 18.37
C ILE A 5 2.39 -27.28 17.46
N ASP A 6 2.25 -26.09 18.05
CA ASP A 6 2.28 -24.83 17.30
C ASP A 6 3.75 -24.45 17.08
N ALA A 7 4.23 -24.61 15.86
CA ALA A 7 5.50 -24.02 15.46
C ALA A 7 5.32 -22.49 15.44
N SER A 8 5.94 -21.81 16.41
CA SER A 8 6.05 -20.35 16.44
C SER A 8 6.94 -19.88 15.29
N ASN A 9 6.37 -19.76 14.09
CA ASN A 9 7.03 -19.08 12.98
C ASN A 9 6.98 -17.59 13.24
N ARG A 10 8.11 -17.03 13.68
CA ARG A 10 8.26 -15.59 13.91
C ARG A 10 8.62 -14.94 12.57
N ALA A 11 7.71 -14.19 11.98
CA ALA A 11 8.10 -13.14 11.04
C ALA A 11 8.45 -11.88 11.83
N VAL A 12 9.57 -11.27 11.48
CA VAL A 12 9.91 -9.92 11.89
C VAL A 12 9.78 -9.06 10.64
N THR A 13 8.83 -8.13 10.67
CA THR A 13 8.81 -7.01 9.73
C THR A 13 9.35 -5.79 10.46
N PHE A 14 10.02 -4.91 9.74
CA PHE A 14 10.33 -3.57 10.25
C PHE A 14 9.19 -2.66 9.80
N ALA A 15 8.39 -2.25 10.76
CA ALA A 15 7.30 -1.31 10.56
C ALA A 15 7.34 -0.29 11.70
N GLY A 16 7.14 0.97 11.37
CA GLY A 16 7.34 2.12 12.23
C GLY A 16 8.44 3.04 11.68
N GLU A 17 8.17 4.34 11.67
CA GLU A 17 9.14 5.37 11.28
C GLU A 17 9.58 6.20 12.49
N TRP A 18 10.88 6.54 12.56
CA TRP A 18 11.47 7.39 13.61
C TRP A 18 11.15 6.95 15.06
N GLY A 19 11.07 5.64 15.31
CA GLY A 19 10.79 5.09 16.63
C GLY A 19 9.31 5.12 17.03
N ARG A 20 8.40 5.51 16.12
CA ARG A 20 6.95 5.36 16.32
C ARG A 20 6.48 3.98 15.89
N PRO A 21 5.54 3.35 16.60
CA PRO A 21 4.94 2.09 16.16
C PRO A 21 4.10 2.31 14.88
N PRO A 22 3.78 1.23 14.14
CA PRO A 22 2.84 1.31 13.02
C PRO A 22 1.50 1.91 13.47
N THR A 23 0.87 2.64 12.57
CA THR A 23 -0.36 3.39 12.87
C THR A 23 -1.57 2.47 13.02
N ASP A 24 -1.61 1.36 12.27
CA ASP A 24 -2.72 0.40 12.30
C ASP A 24 -2.21 -1.02 12.06
N ILE A 25 -2.67 -1.98 12.87
CA ILE A 25 -2.36 -3.40 12.74
C ILE A 25 -3.65 -4.21 12.88
N GLN A 26 -4.02 -4.97 11.85
CA GLN A 26 -5.30 -5.68 11.79
C GLN A 26 -5.13 -7.09 11.25
N LEU A 27 -5.90 -8.03 11.81
CA LEU A 27 -6.07 -9.35 11.20
C LEU A 27 -7.19 -9.27 10.15
N VAL A 28 -6.84 -9.46 8.89
CA VAL A 28 -7.77 -9.36 7.76
C VAL A 28 -8.02 -10.71 7.12
N GLN A 29 -9.24 -10.94 6.64
CA GLN A 29 -9.58 -12.14 5.89
C GLN A 29 -9.13 -11.98 4.43
N ILE A 30 -8.27 -12.88 3.97
CA ILE A 30 -7.67 -12.85 2.62
C ILE A 30 -8.08 -14.06 1.78
N GLY A 31 -9.06 -14.83 2.24
CA GLY A 31 -9.60 -16.02 1.60
C GLY A 31 -10.66 -16.66 2.48
N PRO A 32 -11.38 -17.70 2.02
CA PRO A 32 -12.44 -18.34 2.81
C PRO A 32 -11.94 -18.86 4.16
N ASN A 33 -10.71 -19.41 4.18
CA ASN A 33 -10.06 -19.97 5.37
C ASN A 33 -8.66 -19.38 5.61
N ARG A 34 -8.37 -18.20 5.03
CA ARG A 34 -7.03 -17.58 5.07
C ARG A 34 -7.11 -16.19 5.70
N ARG A 35 -6.12 -15.86 6.53
CA ARG A 35 -5.98 -14.56 7.19
C ARG A 35 -4.57 -14.02 7.03
N ALA A 36 -4.44 -12.70 7.01
CA ALA A 36 -3.18 -11.98 6.99
C ALA A 36 -3.13 -10.97 8.13
N VAL A 37 -1.92 -10.60 8.52
CA VAL A 37 -1.71 -9.38 9.29
C VAL A 37 -1.50 -8.24 8.30
N LYS A 38 -2.42 -7.28 8.32
CA LYS A 38 -2.33 -6.00 7.63
C LYS A 38 -1.68 -5.01 8.58
N VAL A 39 -0.62 -4.35 8.11
CA VAL A 39 0.06 -3.28 8.84
C VAL A 39 0.01 -2.03 7.97
N ILE A 40 -0.41 -0.90 8.54
CA ILE A 40 -0.26 0.42 7.93
C ILE A 40 0.74 1.20 8.76
N ASP A 41 1.82 1.62 8.12
CA ASP A 41 2.78 2.54 8.68
C ASP A 41 2.60 3.92 8.05
N VAL A 42 2.80 4.97 8.84
CA VAL A 42 2.64 6.36 8.37
C VAL A 42 3.93 7.10 8.65
N GLY A 43 4.58 7.47 7.56
CA GLY A 43 5.80 8.23 7.51
C GLY A 43 5.56 9.73 7.39
N GLN A 44 6.45 10.53 7.99
CA GLN A 44 6.38 11.98 7.91
C GLN A 44 7.77 12.57 7.67
N GLY A 45 8.03 13.09 6.47
CA GLY A 45 9.34 13.64 6.11
C GLY A 45 9.22 14.71 5.03
N ASN A 46 10.13 15.69 5.00
CA ASN A 46 10.27 16.68 3.91
C ASN A 46 9.02 17.46 3.46
N GLY A 47 7.98 17.53 4.29
CA GLY A 47 6.71 18.20 3.94
C GLY A 47 5.62 17.27 3.42
N GLU A 48 5.89 15.96 3.36
CA GLU A 48 4.98 14.93 2.86
C GLU A 48 4.62 13.92 3.98
N THR A 49 3.38 13.42 3.95
CA THR A 49 2.93 12.27 4.75
C THR A 49 2.65 11.12 3.78
N THR A 50 3.29 9.98 4.01
CA THR A 50 3.08 8.79 3.18
C THR A 50 2.62 7.63 4.06
N ALA A 51 1.59 6.90 3.63
CA ALA A 51 1.16 5.68 4.29
C ALA A 51 1.54 4.44 3.48
N VAL A 52 2.20 3.49 4.12
CA VAL A 52 2.65 2.23 3.52
C VAL A 52 1.86 1.07 4.10
N LEU A 53 1.23 0.29 3.23
CA LEU A 53 0.62 -0.99 3.52
C LEU A 53 1.67 -2.10 3.44
N GLN A 54 1.76 -2.91 4.48
CA GLN A 54 2.43 -4.21 4.46
C GLN A 54 1.41 -5.34 4.74
N LEU A 55 1.49 -6.43 3.98
CA LEU A 55 0.72 -7.66 4.24
C LEU A 55 1.66 -8.80 4.61
N LEU A 56 1.49 -9.34 5.81
CA LEU A 56 2.19 -10.53 6.29
C LEU A 56 1.27 -11.74 6.19
N ILE A 57 1.66 -12.73 5.38
CA ILE A 57 0.81 -13.89 5.07
C ILE A 57 1.56 -15.19 5.42
N PRO A 58 0.93 -16.10 6.17
CA PRO A 58 1.45 -17.46 6.35
C PRO A 58 1.47 -18.21 5.01
N TRP A 59 2.63 -18.65 4.55
CA TRP A 59 2.81 -19.40 3.32
C TRP A 59 3.97 -20.40 3.45
N ASN A 60 3.76 -21.64 3.00
CA ASN A 60 4.73 -22.75 3.08
C ASN A 60 5.41 -22.91 4.46
N GLY A 61 4.65 -22.77 5.53
CA GLY A 61 5.16 -22.96 6.88
C GLY A 61 6.07 -21.85 7.38
N THR A 62 6.03 -20.66 6.79
CA THR A 62 6.62 -19.41 7.32
C THR A 62 5.63 -18.26 7.17
N VAL A 63 5.92 -17.10 7.76
CA VAL A 63 5.17 -15.86 7.52
C VAL A 63 6.04 -14.95 6.63
N ASN A 64 5.49 -14.54 5.49
CA ASN A 64 6.21 -13.75 4.48
C ASN A 64 5.64 -12.35 4.39
N LEU A 65 6.50 -11.36 4.08
CA LEU A 65 6.05 -10.07 3.54
C LEU A 65 5.58 -10.30 2.09
N SER A 66 4.27 -10.41 1.94
CA SER A 66 3.63 -10.76 0.67
C SER A 66 3.23 -9.55 -0.18
N LEU A 67 3.15 -8.37 0.43
CA LEU A 67 2.92 -7.10 -0.27
C LEU A 67 3.48 -5.95 0.54
N GLU A 68 4.10 -4.99 -0.16
CA GLU A 68 4.38 -3.65 0.35
C GLU A 68 3.93 -2.63 -0.70
N ARG A 69 3.08 -1.66 -0.32
CA ARG A 69 2.52 -0.66 -1.22
C ARG A 69 2.28 0.67 -0.53
N ILE A 70 2.58 1.77 -1.21
CA ILE A 70 2.13 3.10 -0.77
C ILE A 70 0.63 3.21 -1.04
N VAL A 71 -0.13 3.46 0.02
CA VAL A 71 -1.59 3.52 0.01
C VAL A 71 -2.15 4.89 0.37
N ALA A 72 -1.33 5.84 0.80
CA ALA A 72 -1.73 7.25 0.85
C ALA A 72 -0.50 8.15 0.72
N ASP A 73 -0.73 9.34 0.20
CA ASP A 73 0.26 10.40 0.13
C ASP A 73 -0.43 11.77 0.20
N ASP A 74 0.09 12.68 1.01
CA ASP A 74 -0.37 14.06 1.14
C ASP A 74 0.78 15.02 1.48
N ASP A 75 0.57 16.33 1.27
CA ASP A 75 1.53 17.39 1.58
C ASP A 75 1.41 17.92 3.03
N LYS A 76 1.15 17.02 3.99
CA LYS A 76 0.98 17.32 5.44
C LYS A 76 -0.13 18.32 5.77
N GLY A 77 -1.02 18.63 4.83
CA GLY A 77 -1.98 19.71 5.02
C GLY A 77 -1.31 21.08 5.19
N LEU A 78 -0.03 21.25 4.77
CA LEU A 78 0.69 22.54 4.69
C LEU A 78 0.21 23.42 3.52
N CYS A 79 -1.01 23.12 3.09
CA CYS A 79 -1.92 23.90 2.29
C CYS A 79 -2.22 25.28 2.87
N ASP A 80 -1.26 26.20 2.95
CA ASP A 80 -1.61 27.58 3.31
C ASP A 80 -0.86 28.68 2.53
N SER A 81 -1.62 29.23 1.58
CA SER A 81 -1.84 30.62 1.16
C SER A 81 -0.70 31.64 0.98
N SER A 82 0.56 31.32 1.29
CA SER A 82 1.67 32.28 1.28
C SER A 82 2.80 31.95 0.28
N GLY A 83 2.54 31.06 -0.68
CA GLY A 83 3.47 30.71 -1.76
C GLY A 83 4.04 29.28 -1.71
N GLY A 84 3.45 28.40 -0.90
CA GLY A 84 3.77 26.96 -0.82
C GLY A 84 3.28 26.15 -2.02
N LEU A 85 3.77 24.91 -2.12
CA LEU A 85 3.37 23.94 -3.15
C LEU A 85 1.83 23.73 -3.16
N PRO A 86 1.22 23.42 -4.31
CA PRO A 86 -0.23 23.19 -4.37
C PRO A 86 -0.69 21.92 -3.63
N CYS A 87 -1.80 22.06 -2.91
CA CYS A 87 -2.46 21.01 -2.13
C CYS A 87 -2.77 19.73 -2.87
N TYR A 88 -2.24 18.60 -2.40
CA TYR A 88 -2.65 17.31 -2.90
C TYR A 88 -2.81 16.27 -1.79
N ALA A 89 -3.75 15.35 -2.00
CA ALA A 89 -3.97 14.22 -1.11
C ALA A 89 -4.59 13.09 -1.91
N ASN A 90 -3.90 11.96 -1.96
CA ASN A 90 -4.40 10.75 -2.59
C ASN A 90 -4.35 9.56 -1.63
N ARG A 91 -5.24 8.60 -1.88
CA ARG A 91 -5.29 7.37 -1.10
C ARG A 91 -5.80 6.20 -1.93
N ARG A 92 -5.40 5.00 -1.53
CA ARG A 92 -5.86 3.72 -2.06
C ARG A 92 -6.75 3.05 -1.03
N THR A 93 -7.99 2.79 -1.42
CA THR A 93 -8.86 1.92 -0.63
C THR A 93 -8.47 0.47 -0.89
N VAL A 94 -8.16 -0.27 0.18
CA VAL A 94 -7.70 -1.66 0.14
C VAL A 94 -8.89 -2.59 0.34
N THR A 95 -9.20 -3.42 -0.66
CA THR A 95 -10.35 -4.34 -0.62
C THR A 95 -9.91 -5.75 -1.02
N PHE A 96 -10.19 -6.75 -0.17
CA PHE A 96 -10.10 -8.15 -0.59
C PHE A 96 -11.43 -8.56 -1.20
N VAL A 97 -11.44 -8.98 -2.47
CA VAL A 97 -12.65 -9.30 -3.23
C VAL A 97 -13.03 -10.77 -2.99
N PRO A 98 -14.12 -11.04 -2.25
CA PRO A 98 -14.53 -12.42 -1.99
C PRO A 98 -14.93 -13.11 -3.28
N LYS A 99 -14.39 -14.30 -3.51
CA LYS A 99 -14.75 -15.17 -4.65
C LYS A 99 -14.94 -16.60 -4.15
N ASP A 100 -15.84 -17.32 -4.81
CA ASP A 100 -16.05 -18.74 -4.53
C ASP A 100 -14.93 -19.58 -5.12
N LYS A 101 -14.63 -20.72 -4.47
CA LYS A 101 -13.68 -21.73 -4.95
C LYS A 101 -12.24 -21.21 -5.17
N VAL A 102 -11.84 -20.13 -4.50
CA VAL A 102 -10.44 -19.66 -4.45
C VAL A 102 -9.86 -19.85 -3.06
N GLU A 103 -8.56 -20.11 -2.99
CA GLU A 103 -7.84 -20.20 -1.70
C GLU A 103 -7.57 -18.80 -1.11
N TYR A 104 -7.21 -17.87 -1.98
CA TYR A 104 -6.92 -16.47 -1.65
C TYR A 104 -7.80 -15.55 -2.50
N TYR A 105 -8.32 -14.50 -1.87
CA TYR A 105 -9.04 -13.43 -2.53
C TYR A 105 -8.08 -12.54 -3.31
N ASP A 106 -8.57 -12.03 -4.44
CA ASP A 106 -7.89 -10.95 -5.15
C ASP A 106 -7.92 -9.69 -4.29
N LEU A 107 -6.89 -8.87 -4.41
CA LEU A 107 -6.77 -7.60 -3.72
C LEU A 107 -6.97 -6.46 -4.72
N GLU A 108 -7.91 -5.59 -4.43
CA GLU A 108 -8.15 -4.36 -5.18
C GLU A 108 -7.63 -3.15 -4.39
N LEU A 109 -6.83 -2.31 -5.06
CA LEU A 109 -6.38 -1.03 -4.57
C LEU A 109 -7.01 0.08 -5.42
N LYS A 110 -8.04 0.73 -4.88
CA LYS A 110 -8.75 1.81 -5.58
C LYS A 110 -8.16 3.17 -5.22
N LEU A 111 -7.43 3.78 -6.14
CA LEU A 111 -6.87 5.11 -6.03
C LEU A 111 -7.95 6.18 -6.18
N SER A 112 -7.94 7.17 -5.30
CA SER A 112 -8.77 8.36 -5.39
C SER A 112 -8.10 9.55 -4.71
N GLY A 113 -8.32 10.75 -5.25
CA GLY A 113 -7.92 12.00 -4.61
C GLY A 113 -7.31 12.96 -5.61
N THR A 114 -6.25 13.63 -5.20
CA THR A 114 -5.47 14.54 -6.02
C THR A 114 -3.98 14.24 -5.94
N ASP A 115 -3.27 14.60 -6.99
CA ASP A 115 -1.82 14.39 -7.14
C ASP A 115 -1.17 15.65 -7.70
N LEU A 116 0.10 15.86 -7.34
CA LEU A 116 0.92 16.96 -7.83
C LEU A 116 2.08 16.38 -8.68
N PRO A 117 1.87 16.17 -9.99
CA PRO A 117 2.91 15.62 -10.85
C PRO A 117 4.11 16.59 -10.94
N VAL A 118 5.32 16.07 -10.70
CA VAL A 118 6.55 16.80 -11.00
C VAL A 118 6.81 16.70 -12.50
N SER A 119 6.55 17.80 -13.20
CA SER A 119 7.01 18.00 -14.57
C SER A 119 8.24 18.91 -14.56
N ASP A 120 9.23 18.60 -15.40
CA ASP A 120 10.43 19.41 -15.61
C ASP A 120 10.11 20.81 -16.16
N ALA A 121 8.89 21.03 -16.67
CA ALA A 121 8.40 22.33 -17.05
C ALA A 121 7.74 23.03 -15.84
N ALA A 122 8.39 24.08 -15.34
CA ALA A 122 7.93 24.94 -14.24
C ALA A 122 6.47 25.44 -14.35
N ALA A 123 5.86 25.38 -15.55
CA ALA A 123 4.50 25.83 -15.83
C ALA A 123 3.39 24.83 -15.46
N SER A 124 3.68 23.57 -15.11
CA SER A 124 2.64 22.53 -14.94
C SER A 124 2.64 21.81 -13.58
N ARG A 125 3.16 22.43 -12.51
CA ARG A 125 2.90 21.99 -11.12
C ARG A 125 1.45 22.31 -10.73
N ARG A 126 0.50 21.67 -11.38
CA ARG A 126 -0.92 21.83 -11.08
C ARG A 126 -1.44 20.55 -10.48
N VAL A 127 -2.12 20.69 -9.35
CA VAL A 127 -2.91 19.64 -8.75
C VAL A 127 -3.88 19.11 -9.80
N ARG A 128 -3.90 17.79 -9.98
CA ARG A 128 -4.89 17.11 -10.80
C ARG A 128 -5.65 16.11 -9.95
N LYS A 129 -6.88 15.81 -10.36
CA LYS A 129 -7.60 14.66 -9.80
C LYS A 129 -6.96 13.38 -10.31
N VAL A 130 -6.91 12.37 -9.46
CA VAL A 130 -6.46 11.02 -9.80
C VAL A 130 -7.50 9.99 -9.40
N ASN A 131 -7.70 9.01 -10.28
CA ASN A 131 -8.54 7.86 -10.02
C ASN A 131 -7.96 6.64 -10.74
N GLY A 132 -7.89 5.52 -10.05
CA GLY A 132 -7.33 4.29 -10.60
C GLY A 132 -7.77 3.06 -9.85
N LEU A 133 -7.56 1.91 -10.48
CA LEU A 133 -7.80 0.61 -9.90
C LEU A 133 -6.63 -0.30 -10.25
N GLU A 134 -6.01 -0.86 -9.22
CA GLU A 134 -5.03 -1.95 -9.35
C GLU A 134 -5.65 -3.22 -8.77
N THR A 135 -5.58 -4.31 -9.52
CA THR A 135 -5.98 -5.64 -9.06
C THR A 135 -4.73 -6.50 -8.95
N LEU A 136 -4.58 -7.15 -7.80
CA LEU A 136 -3.49 -8.06 -7.49
C LEU A 136 -4.05 -9.45 -7.16
N LYS A 137 -3.29 -10.47 -7.54
CA LYS A 137 -3.60 -11.87 -7.25
C LYS A 137 -2.50 -12.48 -6.39
N PHE A 138 -2.86 -13.37 -5.47
CA PHE A 138 -1.86 -14.06 -4.66
C PHE A 138 -1.25 -15.24 -5.43
N GLU A 139 0.06 -15.18 -5.67
CA GLU A 139 0.82 -16.21 -6.37
C GLU A 139 2.19 -16.39 -5.69
N ASN A 140 2.59 -17.64 -5.44
CA ASN A 140 3.89 -18.00 -4.87
C ASN A 140 4.31 -17.20 -3.62
N GLY A 141 3.37 -16.99 -2.69
CA GLY A 141 3.65 -16.31 -1.43
C GLY A 141 3.61 -14.78 -1.50
N LYS A 142 3.23 -14.18 -2.64
CA LYS A 142 3.15 -12.72 -2.83
C LYS A 142 1.89 -12.31 -3.56
N TYR A 143 1.43 -11.08 -3.34
CA TYR A 143 0.44 -10.44 -4.20
C TYR A 143 1.15 -9.82 -5.41
N VAL A 144 0.79 -10.28 -6.61
CA VAL A 144 1.33 -9.83 -7.89
C VAL A 144 0.28 -9.03 -8.65
N GLN A 145 0.67 -7.91 -9.26
CA GLN A 145 -0.23 -7.08 -10.06
C GLN A 145 -0.66 -7.85 -11.31
N ILE A 146 -1.98 -7.99 -11.51
CA ILE A 146 -2.55 -8.62 -12.72
C ILE A 146 -3.17 -7.59 -13.67
N SER A 147 -3.64 -6.45 -13.14
CA SER A 147 -4.13 -5.35 -13.93
C SER A 147 -3.96 -4.03 -13.18
N ARG A 148 -3.78 -2.96 -13.94
CA ARG A 148 -3.82 -1.59 -13.45
C ARG A 148 -4.48 -0.71 -14.50
N GLN A 149 -5.42 0.12 -14.07
CA GLN A 149 -6.19 1.03 -14.92
C GLN A 149 -6.32 2.40 -14.26
N GLY A 150 -6.43 3.45 -15.07
CA GLY A 150 -6.59 4.83 -14.60
C GLY A 150 -5.25 5.55 -14.39
N ASP A 151 -5.26 6.54 -13.51
CA ASP A 151 -4.13 7.41 -13.25
C ASP A 151 -3.06 6.74 -12.37
N LEU A 152 -1.79 7.10 -12.60
CA LEU A 152 -0.68 6.92 -11.66
C LEU A 152 -0.51 8.18 -10.82
N THR A 153 0.06 8.07 -9.63
CA THR A 153 0.52 9.22 -8.85
C THR A 153 2.01 9.49 -9.10
N TYR A 154 2.48 10.69 -8.75
CA TYR A 154 3.91 10.99 -8.80
C TYR A 154 4.76 9.98 -8.01
N VAL A 155 4.25 9.53 -6.87
CA VAL A 155 4.92 8.54 -6.03
C VAL A 155 5.04 7.19 -6.75
N ASP A 156 4.03 6.76 -7.51
CA ASP A 156 4.13 5.54 -8.31
C ASP A 156 5.24 5.64 -9.35
N ASP A 157 5.35 6.78 -10.03
CA ASP A 157 6.39 7.03 -11.02
C ASP A 157 7.79 7.06 -10.37
N ALA A 158 7.90 7.66 -9.18
CA ALA A 158 9.14 7.73 -8.43
C ALA A 158 9.60 6.35 -7.92
N VAL A 159 8.67 5.52 -7.46
CA VAL A 159 8.95 4.14 -7.03
C VAL A 159 9.31 3.27 -8.22
N ALA A 160 8.57 3.33 -9.33
CA ALA A 160 8.87 2.55 -10.54
C ALA A 160 10.28 2.84 -11.07
N LYS A 161 10.69 4.12 -11.07
CA LYS A 161 12.07 4.53 -11.44
C LYS A 161 13.14 4.02 -10.46
N ARG A 162 12.82 3.85 -9.18
CA ARG A 162 13.74 3.30 -8.17
C ARG A 162 13.85 1.78 -8.24
N GLU A 163 12.77 1.11 -8.63
CA GLU A 163 12.68 -0.36 -8.68
C GLU A 163 12.92 -0.97 -10.07
N ASP A 164 13.24 -0.13 -11.08
CA ASP A 164 13.49 -0.55 -12.46
C ASP A 164 12.29 -1.32 -13.10
N LEU A 165 11.07 -1.00 -12.63
CA LEU A 165 9.82 -1.57 -13.12
C LEU A 165 9.39 -0.81 -14.39
N LYS A 166 9.48 -1.49 -15.54
CA LYS A 166 9.07 -0.96 -16.86
C LYS A 166 7.56 -0.86 -17.02
#